data_AF-A0A4Y3WE91-F1
#
_entry.id   AF-A0A4Y3WE91-F1
#
_cell.length_a   1.000
_cell.length_b   1.000
_cell.length_c   1.000
_cell.angle_alpha   90.00
_cell.angle_beta   90.00
_cell.angle_gamma   90.00
#
_symmetry.space_group_name_H-M   'P 1'
#
loop_
_entity.id
_entity.type
_entity.pdbx_description
1 polymer ?
#
loop_
_entity_poly.entity_id
_entity_poly.type
_entity_poly.pdbx_seq_one_letter_code
_entity_poly.pdbx_strand_id
1 'polypeptide(L)' 'MPEISRKKHQALKNDEVTVLVVERSITMREGIIDSRELFSDGREVIIAHGAENYRLRLTSQNKLILTK' A
#
# COMPACT_ATOMS: atom_id res chain seq x y z
N MET A 1 -21.54 49.00 -27.35
CA MET A 1 -22.30 48.88 -26.07
C MET A 1 -22.43 47.40 -25.68
N PRO A 2 -22.49 47.09 -24.38
CA PRO A 2 -21.96 45.88 -23.72
C PRO A 2 -23.07 44.97 -23.15
N GLU A 3 -22.66 43.84 -22.54
CA GLU A 3 -23.10 43.29 -21.23
C GLU A 3 -22.65 41.81 -21.16
N ILE A 4 -21.57 41.50 -20.43
CA ILE A 4 -21.56 41.12 -19.00
C ILE A 4 -22.48 39.91 -18.73
N SER A 5 -21.91 38.85 -18.14
CA SER A 5 -22.33 38.34 -16.82
C SER A 5 -22.33 36.82 -16.72
N ARG A 6 -21.44 36.35 -15.85
CA ARG A 6 -21.67 35.27 -14.87
C ARG A 6 -21.95 33.87 -15.42
N LYS A 7 -20.95 33.01 -15.25
CA LYS A 7 -21.09 31.86 -14.36
C LYS A 7 -19.78 31.63 -13.58
N LYS A 8 -19.80 32.03 -12.30
CA LYS A 8 -19.00 31.39 -11.24
C LYS A 8 -19.53 29.97 -11.02
N HIS A 9 -18.72 29.17 -10.32
CA HIS A 9 -18.89 27.76 -9.93
C HIS A 9 -18.38 26.84 -11.04
N GLN A 10 -17.29 26.10 -10.85
CA GLN A 10 -17.10 25.20 -9.72
C GLN A 10 -15.60 24.98 -9.46
N ALA A 11 -15.16 25.34 -8.26
CA ALA A 11 -13.97 24.77 -7.65
C ALA A 11 -14.31 23.35 -7.16
N LEU A 12 -13.25 22.55 -6.92
CA LEU A 12 -13.24 21.20 -6.34
C LEU A 12 -13.55 20.15 -7.42
N LYS A 13 -12.82 19.06 -7.56
CA LYS A 13 -11.90 18.30 -6.70
C LYS A 13 -11.18 17.39 -7.72
N ASN A 14 -9.89 17.13 -7.61
CA ASN A 14 -9.42 15.86 -7.06
C ASN A 14 -7.91 16.00 -6.95
N ASP A 15 -7.39 16.10 -5.73
CA ASP A 15 -6.05 15.64 -5.43
C ASP A 15 -6.02 14.14 -5.77
N GLU A 16 -5.63 13.81 -7.00
CA GLU A 16 -5.28 12.45 -7.39
C GLU A 16 -4.05 12.08 -6.58
N VAL A 17 -4.28 11.55 -5.38
CA VAL A 17 -3.25 10.87 -4.58
C VAL A 17 -2.79 9.70 -5.43
N THR A 18 -1.76 9.95 -6.24
CA THR A 18 -1.09 8.94 -7.03
C THR A 18 -0.43 8.02 -6.02
N VAL A 19 -1.06 6.88 -5.73
CA VAL A 19 -0.47 5.84 -4.90
C VAL A 19 0.72 5.33 -5.69
N LEU A 20 1.93 5.75 -5.30
CA LEU A 20 3.16 5.25 -5.90
C LEU A 20 3.22 3.74 -5.65
N VAL A 21 3.03 2.97 -6.71
CA VAL A 21 3.22 1.52 -6.67
C VAL A 21 4.73 1.30 -6.56
N VAL A 22 5.18 0.88 -5.37
CA VAL A 22 6.58 0.54 -5.13
C VAL A 22 6.75 -0.95 -5.33
N GLU A 23 7.41 -1.33 -6.43
CA GLU A 23 7.84 -2.70 -6.64
C GLU A 23 9.16 -2.93 -5.89
N ARG A 24 9.20 -3.99 -5.08
CA ARG A 24 10.39 -4.40 -4.32
C ARG A 24 10.74 -5.85 -4.61
N SER A 25 12.02 -6.12 -4.75
CA SER A 25 12.55 -7.48 -4.89
C SER A 25 13.17 -7.93 -3.57
N ILE A 26 12.88 -9.17 -3.17
CA ILE A 26 13.49 -9.84 -2.02
C ILE A 26 14.18 -11.12 -2.49
N THR A 27 15.30 -11.46 -1.87
CA THR A 27 16.03 -12.67 -2.24
C THR A 27 15.50 -13.85 -1.43
N MET A 28 15.09 -14.92 -2.12
CA MET A 28 14.81 -16.20 -1.47
C MET A 28 16.00 -17.14 -1.63
N ARG A 29 16.50 -17.71 -0.52
CA ARG A 29 17.61 -18.66 -0.51
C ARG A 29 17.10 -19.96 0.08
N GLU A 30 17.15 -21.06 -0.68
CA GLU A 30 16.73 -22.40 -0.20
C GLU A 30 15.27 -22.46 0.31
N GLY A 31 14.37 -21.64 -0.22
CA GLY A 31 12.99 -21.55 0.28
C GLY A 31 12.82 -20.67 1.52
N ILE A 32 13.90 -19.99 1.95
CA ILE A 32 13.92 -19.12 3.13
C ILE A 32 14.02 -17.66 2.67
N ILE A 33 13.22 -16.81 3.30
CA ILE A 33 13.26 -15.35 3.15
C ILE A 33 13.63 -14.76 4.52
N ASP A 34 14.52 -13.78 4.55
CA ASP A 34 14.82 -13.04 5.78
C ASP A 34 13.63 -12.14 6.14
N SER A 35 13.08 -12.31 7.35
CA SER A 35 11.96 -11.49 7.80
C SER A 35 12.29 -10.00 7.86
N ARG A 36 13.56 -9.63 8.10
CA ARG A 36 14.00 -8.23 8.08
C ARG A 36 13.91 -7.62 6.70
N GLU A 37 14.24 -8.40 5.66
CA GLU A 37 14.03 -7.97 4.28
C GLU A 37 12.54 -7.95 3.94
N LEU A 38 11.73 -8.89 4.43
CA LEU A 38 10.30 -8.88 4.18
C LEU A 38 9.58 -7.67 4.81
N PHE A 39 10.00 -7.26 6.02
CA PHE A 39 9.43 -6.18 6.83
C PHE A 39 10.25 -4.88 6.80
N SER A 40 10.99 -4.60 5.72
CA SER A 40 11.82 -3.38 5.64
C SER A 40 10.99 -2.09 5.69
N ASP A 41 9.79 -2.12 5.10
CA ASP A 41 8.97 -0.93 4.88
C ASP A 41 7.84 -0.80 5.92
N GLY A 42 7.71 -1.79 6.80
CA GLY A 42 6.65 -1.84 7.82
C GLY A 42 6.63 -3.16 8.55
N ARG A 43 5.74 -3.31 9.54
CA ARG A 43 5.62 -4.53 10.34
C ARG A 43 4.60 -5.53 9.81
N GLU A 44 4.14 -5.33 8.59
CA GLU A 44 3.04 -6.08 8.00
C GLU A 44 3.25 -6.23 6.49
N VAL A 45 2.91 -7.41 5.96
CA VAL A 45 2.84 -7.69 4.54
C VAL A 45 1.52 -8.40 4.24
N ILE A 46 0.89 -8.03 3.14
CA ILE A 46 -0.29 -8.72 2.61
C ILE A 46 0.15 -9.77 1.60
N ILE A 47 -0.31 -10.99 1.79
CA ILE A 47 -0.09 -12.12 0.89
C ILE A 47 -1.42 -12.41 0.20
N ALA A 48 -1.52 -12.03 -1.06
CA ALA A 48 -2.64 -12.44 -1.90
C ALA A 48 -2.53 -13.92 -2.21
N HIS A 49 -3.57 -14.69 -1.88
CA HIS A 49 -3.64 -16.12 -2.12
C HIS A 49 -5.02 -16.49 -2.64
N GLY A 50 -5.11 -16.79 -3.94
CA GLY A 50 -6.39 -17.01 -4.61
C GLY A 50 -7.25 -15.73 -4.58
N ALA A 51 -8.45 -15.84 -4.03
CA ALA A 51 -9.37 -14.71 -3.85
C ALA A 51 -9.23 -14.04 -2.48
N GLU A 52 -8.36 -14.55 -1.60
CA GLU A 52 -8.23 -14.08 -0.22
C GLU A 52 -6.91 -13.36 -0.02
N ASN A 53 -6.90 -12.46 0.97
CA ASN A 53 -5.71 -11.75 1.38
C ASN A 53 -5.37 -12.18 2.79
N TYR A 54 -4.17 -12.72 2.97
CA TYR A 54 -3.62 -13.01 4.28
C TYR A 54 -2.70 -11.87 4.71
N ARG A 55 -2.54 -11.72 6.01
CA ARG A 55 -1.74 -10.68 6.63
C ARG A 55 -0.68 -11.32 7.49
N LEU A 56 0.57 -11.23 7.06
CA LEU A 56 1.71 -11.62 7.86
C LEU A 56 2.19 -10.38 8.63
N ARG A 57 2.25 -10.47 9.96
CA ARG A 57 2.64 -9.35 10.82
C ARG A 57 3.73 -9.74 11.80
N LEU A 58 4.67 -8.83 12.03
CA LEU A 58 5.62 -8.88 13.15
C LEU A 58 4.97 -8.28 14.41
N THR A 59 4.80 -9.11 15.43
CA THR A 59 4.27 -8.69 16.74
C THR A 59 5.31 -7.91 17.55
N SER A 60 4.87 -7.24 18.62
CA SER A 60 5.76 -6.57 19.58
C SER A 60 6.73 -7.52 20.29
N GLN A 61 6.43 -8.82 20.32
CA GLN A 61 7.31 -9.87 20.85
C GLN A 61 8.27 -10.42 19.78
N ASN A 62 8.41 -9.75 18.64
CA ASN A 62 9.18 -10.18 17.47
C ASN A 62 8.78 -11.54 16.90
N LYS A 63 7.56 -12.01 17.18
CA LYS A 63 6.99 -13.21 16.56
C LYS A 63 6.22 -12.85 15.30
N LEU A 64 6.27 -13.74 14.31
CA LEU A 64 5.45 -13.65 13.12
C LEU A 64 4.09 -14.29 13.37
N ILE A 65 3.03 -13.60 12.97
CA ILE A 65 1.67 -14.13 12.96
C ILE A 65 1.09 -14.01 11.56
N LEU A 66 0.39 -15.03 11.11
CA LEU A 66 -0.40 -15.00 9.88
C LEU A 66 -1.88 -14.95 10.27
N THR A 67 -2.59 -13.94 9.77
CA THR A 67 -4.04 -13.85 9.90
C THR A 67 -4.68 -13.82 8.53
N LYS A 68 -5.97 -14.16 8.48
CA LYS A 68 -6.84 -13.89 7.34
C LYS A 68 -7.37 -12.46 7.41
#